data_AF-A0A3P8C7D6-F1
#
_entry.id   AF-A0A3P8C7D6-F1
#
_cell.length_a   1.000
_cell.length_b   1.000
_cell.length_c   1.000
_cell.angle_alpha   90.00
_cell.angle_beta   90.00
_cell.angle_gamma   90.00
#
_symmetry.space_group_name_H-M   'P 1'
#
loop_
_entity.id
_entity.type
_entity.pdbx_description
1 polymer ?
#
loop_
_entity_poly.entity_id
_entity_poly.type
_entity_poly.pdbx_seq_one_letter_code
_entity_poly.pdbx_strand_id
1 'polypeptide(L)'
;MIKDINQLEDILKTLRSEREAKRARLTRRMDELRVAMNQANESMRAADIISVSFEESDGIPKDLLEGLFMQQPVKNPVGSLSLLGSQFSWASMAANLKAPTQDVSKMKTCECCGAQIHRNAPTCPMCKTRSRSKNPKRSKKRDD
;
A
#
# COMPACT_ATOMS: atom_id res chain seq x y z
N MET A 1 6.71 -39.67 -5.19
CA MET A 1 7.98 -39.16 -5.78
C MET A 1 7.78 -38.63 -7.19
N ILE A 2 7.50 -39.44 -8.21
CA ILE A 2 7.28 -38.93 -9.59
C ILE A 2 6.06 -38.00 -9.69
N LYS A 3 4.95 -38.33 -9.02
CA LYS A 3 3.74 -37.48 -8.97
C LYS A 3 4.01 -36.12 -8.34
N ASP A 4 4.83 -36.08 -7.29
CA ASP A 4 5.15 -34.84 -6.57
C ASP A 4 6.05 -33.92 -7.40
N ILE A 5 6.95 -34.51 -8.22
CA ILE A 5 7.82 -33.77 -9.15
C ILE A 5 6.97 -33.07 -10.22
N ASN A 6 6.07 -33.80 -10.88
CA ASN A 6 5.21 -33.23 -11.92
C ASN A 6 4.32 -32.11 -11.36
N GLN A 7 3.77 -32.29 -10.15
CA GLN A 7 2.97 -31.27 -9.50
C GLN A 7 3.78 -29.98 -9.24
N LEU A 8 5.03 -30.10 -8.82
CA LEU A 8 5.90 -28.93 -8.60
C LEU A 8 6.25 -28.24 -9.92
N GLU A 9 6.49 -29.00 -10.99
CA GLU A 9 6.76 -28.44 -12.33
C GLU A 9 5.56 -27.64 -12.85
N ASP A 10 4.34 -28.14 -12.66
CA ASP A 10 3.10 -27.46 -13.05
C ASP A 10 2.90 -26.17 -12.27
N ILE A 11 3.15 -26.18 -10.96
CA ILE A 11 3.09 -24.98 -10.11
C ILE A 11 4.10 -23.94 -10.60
N LEU A 12 5.35 -24.34 -10.86
CA LEU A 12 6.39 -23.42 -11.34
C LEU A 12 6.06 -22.85 -12.72
N LYS A 13 5.49 -23.66 -13.62
CA LYS A 13 5.06 -23.24 -14.94
C LYS A 13 3.94 -22.21 -14.85
N THR A 14 2.95 -22.47 -14.00
CA THR A 14 1.82 -21.57 -13.75
C THR A 14 2.30 -20.22 -13.19
N LEU A 15 3.15 -20.25 -12.16
CA LEU A 15 3.69 -19.03 -11.54
C LEU A 15 4.53 -18.21 -12.52
N ARG A 16 5.29 -18.86 -13.40
CA ARG A 16 6.03 -18.17 -14.47
C ARG A 16 5.09 -17.49 -15.46
N SER A 17 4.09 -18.21 -15.97
CA SER A 17 3.12 -17.63 -16.91
C SER A 17 2.31 -16.49 -16.29
N GLU A 18 1.93 -16.60 -15.02
CA GLU A 18 1.22 -15.52 -14.32
C GLU A 18 2.10 -14.27 -14.15
N ARG A 19 3.37 -14.46 -13.79
CA ARG A 19 4.34 -13.36 -13.66
C ARG A 19 4.54 -12.66 -15.00
N GLU A 20 4.70 -13.42 -16.08
CA GLU A 20 4.87 -12.90 -17.42
C GLU A 20 3.63 -12.15 -17.89
N ALA A 21 2.43 -12.71 -17.69
CA ALA A 21 1.17 -12.04 -18.00
C ALA A 21 0.99 -10.74 -17.21
N LYS A 22 1.36 -10.71 -15.92
CA LYS A 22 1.34 -9.49 -15.10
C LYS A 22 2.32 -8.45 -15.63
N ARG A 23 3.55 -8.84 -15.97
CA ARG A 23 4.55 -7.94 -16.56
C ARG A 23 4.06 -7.36 -17.88
N ALA A 24 3.57 -8.20 -18.79
CA ALA A 24 3.05 -7.76 -20.08
C ALA A 24 1.88 -6.77 -19.93
N ARG A 25 0.96 -7.01 -18.99
CA ARG A 25 -0.13 -6.07 -18.68
C ARG A 25 0.39 -4.73 -18.15
N LEU A 26 1.35 -4.77 -17.23
CA LEU A 26 1.94 -3.54 -16.67
C LEU A 26 2.67 -2.73 -17.75
N THR A 27 3.48 -3.39 -18.57
CA THR A 27 4.19 -2.72 -19.69
C THR A 27 3.20 -2.03 -20.62
N ARG A 28 2.13 -2.71 -21.05
CA ARG A 28 1.09 -2.11 -21.90
C ARG A 28 0.45 -0.88 -21.24
N ARG A 29 0.11 -0.96 -19.95
CA ARG A 29 -0.47 0.17 -19.21
C ARG A 29 0.50 1.35 -19.11
N MET A 30 1.78 1.08 -18.92
CA MET A 30 2.80 2.13 -18.91
C MET A 30 2.93 2.80 -20.26
N ASP A 31 2.88 2.05 -21.36
CA ASP A 31 2.96 2.59 -22.72
C ASP A 31 1.71 3.41 -23.07
N GLU A 32 0.51 2.94 -22.70
CA GLU A 32 -0.74 3.71 -22.81
C GLU A 32 -0.64 5.06 -22.08
N LEU A 33 -0.09 5.05 -20.85
CA LEU A 33 0.08 6.26 -20.05
C LEU A 33 1.08 7.23 -20.69
N ARG A 34 2.20 6.73 -21.24
CA ARG A 34 3.16 7.57 -21.98
C ARG A 34 2.53 8.25 -23.19
N VAL A 35 1.75 7.50 -23.97
CA VAL A 35 1.05 8.05 -25.13
C VAL A 35 0.07 9.14 -24.70
N ALA A 36 -0.73 8.89 -23.66
CA ALA A 36 -1.68 9.87 -23.12
C ALA A 36 -0.97 11.12 -22.58
N MET A 37 0.17 10.95 -21.90
CA MET A 37 1.00 12.05 -21.41
C MET A 37 1.52 12.92 -22.57
N ASN A 38 2.05 12.30 -23.62
CA ASN A 38 2.54 13.01 -24.80
C ASN A 38 1.43 13.76 -25.52
N GLN A 39 0.25 13.13 -25.64
CA GLN A 39 -0.93 13.76 -26.21
C GLN A 39 -1.41 14.96 -25.38
N ALA A 40 -1.39 14.84 -24.05
CA ALA A 40 -1.73 15.96 -23.15
C ALA A 40 -0.74 17.11 -23.31
N ASN A 41 0.56 16.81 -23.37
CA ASN A 41 1.59 17.81 -23.62
C ASN A 41 1.41 18.52 -24.97
N GLU A 42 1.08 17.77 -26.02
CA GLU A 42 0.78 18.34 -27.33
C GLU A 42 -0.46 19.24 -27.29
N SER A 43 -1.52 18.81 -26.60
CA SER A 43 -2.72 19.64 -26.41
C SER A 43 -2.43 20.92 -25.63
N MET A 44 -1.57 20.88 -24.61
CA MET A 44 -1.18 22.09 -23.86
C MET A 44 -0.38 23.05 -24.73
N ARG A 45 0.54 22.53 -25.55
CA ARG A 45 1.27 23.35 -26.54
C ARG A 45 0.32 23.97 -27.57
N ALA A 46 -0.64 23.21 -28.08
CA ALA A 46 -1.62 23.71 -29.05
C ALA A 46 -2.55 24.80 -28.45
N ALA A 47 -2.72 24.81 -27.14
CA ALA A 47 -3.51 25.80 -26.41
C ALA A 47 -2.67 26.99 -25.88
N ASP A 48 -1.39 27.10 -26.28
CA ASP A 48 -0.43 28.10 -25.77
C ASP A 48 -0.33 28.13 -24.22
N ILE A 49 -0.54 26.99 -23.57
CA ILE A 49 -0.36 26.83 -22.12
C ILE A 49 1.12 26.53 -21.87
N ILE A 50 1.92 27.59 -21.75
CA ILE A 50 3.39 27.56 -21.73
C ILE A 50 3.97 26.98 -20.42
N SER A 51 3.21 26.93 -19.33
CA SER A 51 3.78 26.76 -17.99
C SER A 51 3.89 25.33 -17.45
N VAL A 52 3.39 24.30 -18.14
CA VAL A 52 3.40 22.92 -17.63
C VAL A 52 3.61 21.91 -18.76
N SER A 53 4.68 21.11 -18.67
CA SER A 53 4.84 19.86 -19.41
C SER A 53 4.96 18.70 -18.42
N PHE A 54 4.35 17.57 -18.76
CA PHE A 54 4.57 16.32 -18.06
C PHE A 54 5.86 15.69 -18.57
N GLU A 55 6.84 15.49 -17.68
CA GLU A 55 8.11 14.85 -18.00
C GLU A 55 8.09 13.37 -17.59
N GLU A 56 8.80 12.52 -18.34
CA GLU A 56 9.01 11.13 -17.95
C GLU A 56 9.94 11.08 -16.73
N SER A 57 9.47 10.49 -15.63
CA SER A 57 10.27 10.30 -14.42
C SER A 57 10.74 8.85 -14.34
N ASP A 58 12.05 8.63 -14.29
CA ASP A 58 12.69 7.30 -14.29
C ASP A 58 12.58 6.53 -12.96
N GLY A 59 11.64 6.84 -12.08
CA GLY A 59 11.54 6.16 -10.79
C GLY A 59 10.25 6.37 -10.02
N ILE A 60 10.05 5.51 -9.01
CA ILE A 60 9.06 5.75 -7.96
C ILE A 60 9.54 6.99 -7.19
N PRO A 61 8.72 8.06 -7.07
CA PRO A 61 9.09 9.22 -6.26
C PRO A 61 9.55 8.76 -4.88
N LYS A 62 10.76 9.17 -4.48
CA LYS A 62 11.38 8.72 -3.21
C LYS A 62 10.44 8.99 -2.03
N ASP A 63 9.66 10.05 -2.08
CA ASP A 63 8.68 10.43 -1.06
C ASP A 63 7.54 9.41 -0.89
N LEU A 64 7.14 8.72 -1.96
CA LEU A 64 6.14 7.64 -1.91
C LEU A 64 6.75 6.32 -1.41
N LEU A 65 8.02 6.10 -1.69
CA LEU A 65 8.75 4.92 -1.22
C LEU A 65 9.08 5.02 0.28
N GLU A 66 9.42 6.21 0.76
CA GLU A 66 9.69 6.50 2.18
C GLU A 66 8.44 6.20 3.04
N GLY A 67 7.25 6.56 2.58
CA GLY A 67 5.98 6.29 3.29
C GLY A 67 5.58 4.81 3.37
N LEU A 68 6.09 3.96 2.46
CA LEU A 68 5.83 2.52 2.47
C LEU A 68 6.81 1.75 3.37
N PHE A 69 8.02 2.26 3.56
CA PHE A 69 9.07 1.60 4.35
C PHE A 69 9.28 2.21 5.76
N MET A 70 8.80 3.43 6.02
CA MET A 70 8.83 4.06 7.34
C MET A 70 7.49 3.95 8.06
N GLN A 71 7.21 2.79 8.66
CA GLN A 71 6.42 2.78 9.90
C GLN A 71 7.30 3.28 11.06
N GLN A 72 7.65 4.57 11.01
CA GLN A 72 8.11 5.29 12.18
C GLN A 72 6.87 5.71 12.99
N PRO A 73 6.86 5.53 14.33
CA PRO A 73 5.75 5.97 15.17
C PRO A 73 5.84 7.50 15.35
N VAL A 74 5.40 8.26 14.35
CA VAL A 74 5.34 9.72 14.48
C VAL A 74 3.98 10.17 14.97
N LYS A 75 4.04 10.89 16.09
CA LYS A 75 2.95 11.60 16.74
C LYS A 75 2.50 12.72 15.79
N ASN A 76 1.21 12.77 15.47
CA ASN A 76 0.62 13.88 14.72
C ASN A 76 0.89 15.22 15.43
N PRO A 77 1.25 16.26 14.67
CA PRO A 77 0.60 17.54 14.82
C PRO A 77 -0.24 17.78 13.55
N VAL A 78 -1.55 17.77 13.73
CA VAL A 78 -2.50 18.31 12.74
C VAL A 78 -2.18 19.80 12.59
N GLY A 79 -1.51 20.14 11.49
CA GLY A 79 -1.22 21.51 11.07
C GLY A 79 -1.69 21.70 9.64
N SER A 80 -2.82 22.39 9.52
CA SER A 80 -3.44 22.97 8.32
C SER A 80 -2.52 23.14 7.09
N LEU A 81 -2.90 22.53 5.97
CA LEU A 81 -2.61 23.04 4.62
C LEU A 81 -3.95 23.23 3.88
N SER A 82 -4.71 24.22 4.34
CA SER A 82 -5.69 24.92 3.53
C SER A 82 -4.96 25.95 2.67
N LEU A 83 -4.50 25.56 1.47
CA LEU A 83 -4.00 26.53 0.49
C LEU A 83 -4.16 26.04 -0.97
N LEU A 84 -5.40 25.81 -1.41
CA LEU A 84 -5.98 26.39 -2.63
C LEU A 84 -7.46 25.96 -2.71
N GLY A 85 -8.35 26.85 -2.30
CA GLY A 85 -9.78 26.73 -2.62
C GLY A 85 -10.04 27.30 -4.01
N SER A 86 -10.94 26.66 -4.75
CA SER A 86 -12.21 27.26 -5.21
C SER A 86 -12.78 26.46 -6.39
N GLN A 87 -14.11 26.32 -6.40
CA GLN A 87 -14.97 25.89 -7.50
C GLN A 87 -15.17 24.38 -7.76
N PHE A 88 -15.89 23.71 -6.85
CA PHE A 88 -17.05 22.91 -7.31
C PHE A 88 -18.03 22.76 -6.15
N SER A 89 -19.10 23.56 -6.20
CA SER A 89 -20.20 23.53 -5.23
C SER A 89 -21.12 22.35 -5.53
N TRP A 90 -21.14 21.38 -4.62
CA TRP A 90 -22.23 20.40 -4.53
C TRP A 90 -22.76 20.36 -3.09
N ALA A 91 -23.15 21.53 -2.59
CA ALA A 91 -23.91 21.65 -1.35
C ALA A 91 -25.41 21.73 -1.68
N SER A 92 -26.05 20.56 -1.74
CA SER A 92 -27.50 20.34 -1.61
C SER A 92 -27.67 18.81 -1.59
N MET A 93 -27.50 18.15 -0.45
CA MET A 93 -28.62 17.81 0.43
C MET A 93 -28.18 17.80 1.89
N ALA A 94 -28.83 18.61 2.72
CA ALA A 94 -28.81 18.46 4.17
C ALA A 94 -29.85 17.41 4.57
N ALA A 95 -29.45 16.35 5.27
CA ALA A 95 -30.30 15.65 6.23
C ALA A 95 -29.48 14.69 7.12
N ASN A 96 -29.24 15.14 8.35
CA ASN A 96 -29.39 14.34 9.57
C ASN A 96 -28.53 13.07 9.73
N LEU A 97 -27.22 13.21 9.98
CA LEU A 97 -26.47 12.19 10.71
C LEU A 97 -25.73 12.79 11.91
N LYS A 98 -26.25 12.44 13.08
CA LYS A 98 -25.67 12.57 14.42
C LYS A 98 -24.16 12.28 14.38
N ALA A 99 -23.36 13.28 14.77
CA ALA A 99 -21.92 13.12 14.92
C ALA A 99 -21.62 11.93 15.86
N PRO A 100 -20.81 10.94 15.45
CA PRO A 100 -20.34 9.92 16.37
C PRO A 100 -19.32 10.59 17.28
N THR A 101 -19.62 10.62 18.58
CA THR A 101 -18.67 10.95 19.63
C THR A 101 -17.39 10.14 19.40
N GLN A 102 -16.31 10.83 19.04
CA GLN A 102 -14.98 10.24 18.95
C GLN A 102 -14.61 9.73 20.35
N ASP A 103 -14.74 8.43 20.59
CA ASP A 103 -14.16 7.76 21.73
C ASP A 103 -12.64 7.74 21.54
N VAL A 104 -11.97 8.75 22.10
CA VAL A 104 -10.54 9.07 21.91
C VAL A 104 -9.62 8.13 22.70
N SER A 105 -10.02 6.91 23.05
CA SER A 105 -9.13 5.95 23.73
C SER A 105 -9.37 4.50 23.33
N LYS A 106 -9.33 4.22 22.02
CA LYS A 106 -9.43 2.86 21.46
C LYS A 106 -8.19 1.99 21.67
N MET A 107 -7.13 2.50 22.30
CA MET A 107 -5.91 1.74 22.57
C MET A 107 -5.79 1.42 24.06
N LYS A 108 -5.31 0.22 24.38
CA LYS A 108 -4.88 -0.19 25.71
C LYS A 108 -3.42 -0.62 25.65
N THR A 109 -2.71 -0.45 26.75
CA THR A 109 -1.34 -0.94 26.90
C THR A 109 -1.36 -2.43 27.22
N CYS A 110 -0.54 -3.23 26.52
CA CYS A 110 -0.38 -4.64 26.85
C CYS A 110 0.36 -4.80 28.18
N GLU A 111 -0.22 -5.52 29.14
CA GLU A 111 0.38 -5.77 30.46
C GLU A 111 1.69 -6.57 30.39
N CYS A 112 1.86 -7.42 29.36
CA CYS A 112 3.04 -8.27 29.25
C CYS A 112 4.26 -7.58 28.60
N CYS A 113 4.05 -6.58 27.72
CA CYS A 113 5.14 -5.98 26.95
C CYS A 113 5.07 -4.46 26.78
N GLY A 114 4.03 -3.80 27.28
CA GLY A 114 3.88 -2.35 27.17
C GLY A 114 3.46 -1.83 25.80
N ALA A 115 3.27 -2.68 24.79
CA ALA A 115 2.85 -2.24 23.45
C ALA A 115 1.41 -1.69 23.44
N GLN A 116 1.15 -0.65 22.64
CA GLN A 116 -0.21 -0.16 22.38
C GLN A 116 -0.96 -1.17 21.50
N ILE A 117 -2.08 -1.69 21.99
CA ILE A 117 -2.94 -2.63 21.26
C ILE A 117 -4.39 -2.12 21.26
N HIS A 118 -5.19 -2.53 20.28
CA HIS A 118 -6.61 -2.17 20.27
C HIS A 118 -7.31 -2.63 21.55
N ARG A 119 -8.21 -1.81 22.12
CA ARG A 119 -8.87 -2.05 23.42
C ARG A 119 -9.60 -3.39 23.47
N ASN A 120 -10.21 -3.77 22.34
CA ASN A 120 -10.92 -5.05 22.18
C ASN A 120 -10.03 -6.19 21.68
N ALA A 121 -8.70 -6.01 21.58
CA ALA A 121 -7.81 -7.10 21.21
C ALA A 121 -7.76 -8.14 22.35
N PRO A 122 -8.08 -9.43 22.09
CA PRO A 122 -8.07 -10.47 23.10
C PRO A 122 -6.65 -10.88 23.54
N THR A 123 -5.63 -10.61 22.73
CA THR A 123 -4.22 -10.89 23.06
C THR A 123 -3.31 -9.94 22.30
N CYS A 124 -2.16 -9.58 22.86
CA CYS A 124 -1.16 -8.78 22.17
C CYS A 124 -0.51 -9.57 21.01
N PRO A 125 -0.50 -9.04 19.77
CA PRO A 125 0.12 -9.74 18.64
C PRO A 125 1.63 -9.95 18.84
N MET A 126 2.31 -8.98 19.46
CA MET A 126 3.75 -9.07 19.75
C MET A 126 4.07 -10.14 20.79
N CYS A 127 3.25 -10.25 21.84
CA CYS A 127 3.42 -11.33 22.82
C CYS A 127 3.02 -12.68 22.24
N LYS A 128 1.97 -12.75 21.40
CA LYS A 128 1.49 -13.98 20.78
C LYS A 128 2.52 -14.58 19.81
N THR A 129 3.23 -13.74 19.05
CA THR A 129 4.32 -14.20 18.18
C THR A 129 5.53 -14.64 18.99
N ARG A 130 5.86 -13.93 20.07
CA ARG A 130 6.99 -14.27 20.97
C ARG A 130 6.74 -15.50 21.84
N SER A 131 5.49 -15.76 22.25
CA SER A 131 5.13 -16.94 23.05
C SER A 131 5.07 -18.25 22.24
N ARG A 132 5.01 -18.17 20.89
CA ARG A 132 5.01 -19.37 20.03
C ARG A 132 6.35 -20.09 19.92
N SER A 133 7.43 -19.62 20.54
CA SER A 133 8.72 -20.31 20.55
C SER A 133 8.96 -21.11 21.84
N LYS A 134 8.39 -22.32 21.92
CA LYS A 134 8.94 -23.37 22.81
C LYS A 134 9.21 -24.70 22.10
N ASN A 135 8.87 -24.84 20.81
CA ASN A 135 9.38 -25.92 19.98
C ASN A 135 9.35 -25.52 18.49
N PRO A 136 10.40 -24.92 17.93
CA PRO A 136 10.49 -24.79 16.49
C PRO A 136 10.46 -26.20 15.89
N LYS A 137 9.51 -26.49 14.99
CA LYS A 137 9.54 -27.75 14.21
C LYS A 137 10.91 -27.81 13.56
N ARG A 138 11.77 -28.73 14.02
CA ARG A 138 13.11 -28.97 13.45
C ARG A 138 12.95 -29.00 11.93
N SER A 139 13.61 -28.08 11.24
CA SER A 139 13.89 -28.27 9.83
C SER A 139 14.64 -29.60 9.73
N LYS A 140 14.01 -30.59 9.09
CA LYS A 140 14.62 -31.90 8.87
C LYS A 140 15.80 -31.65 7.92
N LYS A 141 17.02 -31.62 8.45
CA LYS A 141 18.24 -31.69 7.63
C LYS A 141 18.14 -32.96 6.77
N ARG A 142 18.30 -32.80 5.46
CA ARG A 142 18.69 -33.91 4.60
C ARG A 142 20.22 -33.89 4.60
N ASP A 143 20.82 -34.83 5.30
CA ASP A 143 22.23 -35.20 5.12
C ASP A 143 22.21 -36.59 4.43
N ASP A 144 22.96 -36.67 3.32
CA ASP A 144 23.16 -37.75 2.33
C ASP A 144 21.92 -38.40 1.68
#